data_AF-A0A8B3P715-F1
#
_entry.id   AF-A0A8B3P715-F1
#
_cell.length_a   1.000
_cell.length_b   1.000
_cell.length_c   1.000
_cell.angle_alpha   90.00
_cell.angle_beta   90.00
_cell.angle_gamma   90.00
#
_symmetry.space_group_name_H-M   'P 1'
#
loop_
_entity.id
_entity.type
_entity.pdbx_description
1 polymer ?
#
loop_
_entity_poly.entity_id
_entity_poly.type
_entity_poly.pdbx_seq_one_letter_code
_entity_poly.pdbx_strand_id
1 'polypeptide(L)'
;MAPAEFDLRAIGRGLVIAPAACGKTQLITDALARHGSAKPILVLTHTNAGVAALRGRLEKAGVKPAIYRATTLDGFAIRLISTFPQRAGHDPRIVTGGRPNYEAIRDAAARLFAAGHVHDILAASYERLFVDEYQDCSIRQHALVTWLAQSLPTAIVGDPFQSIFGFGADRLADWNTEVIAFFPVSG
;
A
#
# COMPACT_ATOMS: atom_id res chain seq x y z
N MET A 1 8.65 -30.54 10.36
CA MET A 1 9.08 -29.65 9.26
C MET A 1 7.97 -28.61 9.12
N ALA A 2 8.17 -27.41 9.68
CA ALA A 2 7.15 -26.36 9.58
C ALA A 2 6.95 -26.02 8.10
N PRO A 3 5.72 -25.77 7.62
CA PRO A 3 5.52 -25.28 6.27
C PRO A 3 6.37 -24.02 6.10
N ALA A 4 7.01 -23.85 4.94
CA ALA A 4 7.80 -22.67 4.66
C ALA A 4 6.95 -21.43 4.95
N GLU A 5 7.22 -20.76 6.06
CA GLU A 5 6.46 -19.62 6.54
C GLU A 5 6.74 -18.46 5.58
N PHE A 6 5.78 -18.15 4.70
CA PHE A 6 5.90 -17.12 3.68
C PHE A 6 6.37 -15.80 4.30
N ASP A 7 7.57 -15.35 3.93
CA ASP A 7 8.14 -14.09 4.41
C ASP A 7 7.99 -13.00 3.35
N LEU A 8 7.08 -12.05 3.61
CA LEU A 8 6.84 -10.91 2.72
C LEU A 8 8.11 -10.07 2.45
N ARG A 9 9.11 -10.14 3.32
CA ARG A 9 10.39 -9.42 3.16
C ARG A 9 11.27 -9.98 2.05
N ALA A 10 11.06 -11.24 1.66
CA ALA A 10 11.80 -11.88 0.57
C ALA A 10 11.25 -11.49 -0.83
N ILE A 11 10.06 -10.89 -0.90
CA ILE A 11 9.37 -10.61 -2.17
C ILE A 11 9.85 -9.27 -2.75
N GLY A 12 10.60 -9.31 -3.86
CA GLY A 12 11.02 -8.09 -4.57
C GLY A 12 9.83 -7.31 -5.13
N ARG A 13 8.98 -7.99 -5.91
CA ARG A 13 7.68 -7.47 -6.37
C ARG A 13 6.72 -8.64 -6.56
N GLY A 14 5.64 -8.72 -5.80
CA GLY A 14 4.75 -9.86 -5.91
C GLY A 14 3.49 -9.79 -5.06
N LEU A 15 2.59 -10.72 -5.35
CA LEU A 15 1.29 -10.89 -4.72
C LEU A 15 1.28 -12.17 -3.88
N VAL A 16 0.83 -12.06 -2.64
CA VAL A 16 0.47 -13.22 -1.81
C VAL A 16 -1.05 -13.32 -1.75
N ILE A 17 -1.58 -14.44 -2.23
CA ILE A 17 -3.00 -14.75 -2.12
C ILE A 17 -3.23 -15.41 -0.76
N ALA A 18 -4.00 -14.76 0.11
CA ALA A 18 -4.29 -15.28 1.44
C ALA A 18 -5.82 -15.25 1.66
N PRO A 19 -6.49 -16.42 1.65
CA PRO A 19 -7.95 -16.49 1.77
C PRO A 19 -8.51 -15.93 3.08
N ALA A 20 -9.84 -15.88 3.19
CA ALA A 20 -10.52 -15.41 4.39
C ALA A 20 -10.07 -16.22 5.60
N ALA A 21 -9.79 -15.54 6.72
CA ALA A 21 -9.27 -16.14 7.95
C ALA A 21 -7.91 -16.86 7.84
N CYS A 22 -7.19 -16.79 6.70
CA CYS A 22 -5.83 -17.32 6.56
C CYS A 22 -4.72 -16.36 7.05
N GLY A 23 -5.09 -15.28 7.73
CA GLY A 23 -4.12 -14.40 8.38
C GLY A 23 -3.37 -13.44 7.45
N LYS A 24 -4.04 -12.83 6.45
CA LYS A 24 -3.43 -11.76 5.60
C LYS A 24 -2.63 -10.75 6.43
N THR A 25 -3.29 -10.17 7.44
CA THR A 25 -2.67 -9.22 8.35
C THR A 25 -1.65 -9.87 9.31
N GLN A 26 -1.77 -11.18 9.57
CA GLN A 26 -0.79 -11.93 10.36
C GLN A 26 0.55 -12.03 9.60
N LEU A 27 0.51 -12.31 8.30
CA LEU A 27 1.71 -12.30 7.45
C LEU A 27 2.46 -10.96 7.50
N ILE A 28 1.72 -9.85 7.44
CA ILE A 28 2.28 -8.51 7.58
C ILE A 28 2.87 -8.31 8.99
N THR A 29 2.16 -8.76 10.02
CA THR A 29 2.60 -8.65 11.43
C THR A 29 3.89 -9.43 11.67
N ASP A 30 3.98 -10.66 11.18
CA ASP A 30 5.17 -11.52 11.35
C ASP A 30 6.36 -11.02 10.54
N ALA A 31 6.12 -10.46 9.35
CA ALA A 31 7.16 -9.79 8.57
C ALA A 31 7.71 -8.57 9.31
N LEU A 32 6.85 -7.74 9.91
CA LEU A 32 7.25 -6.56 10.66
C LEU A 32 7.93 -6.90 11.99
N ALA A 33 7.47 -7.92 12.71
CA ALA A 33 8.08 -8.36 13.97
C ALA A 33 9.53 -8.83 13.79
N ARG A 34 9.85 -9.41 12.62
CA ARG A 34 11.19 -9.85 12.27
C ARG A 34 12.04 -8.74 11.62
N HIS A 35 11.49 -7.56 11.35
CA HIS A 35 12.19 -6.47 10.68
C HIS A 35 13.20 -5.77 11.60
N GLY A 36 14.45 -5.66 11.14
CA GLY A 36 15.56 -5.09 11.92
C GLY A 36 16.34 -3.96 11.24
N SER A 37 15.95 -3.53 10.03
CA SER A 37 16.61 -2.39 9.37
C SER A 37 16.29 -1.07 10.08
N ALA A 38 17.17 -0.08 9.91
CA ALA A 38 16.98 1.27 10.41
C ALA A 38 15.79 1.98 9.74
N LYS A 39 15.51 1.66 8.47
CA LYS A 39 14.39 2.25 7.72
C LYS A 39 13.08 1.52 8.03
N PRO A 40 11.98 2.24 8.30
CA PRO A 40 10.68 1.63 8.53
C PRO A 40 10.12 0.99 7.26
N ILE A 41 9.22 0.03 7.41
CA ILE A 41 8.40 -0.49 6.31
C ILE A 41 7.12 0.35 6.19
N LEU A 42 6.77 0.76 4.97
CA LEU A 42 5.51 1.41 4.66
C LEU A 42 4.40 0.36 4.52
N VAL A 43 3.29 0.52 5.23
CA VAL A 43 2.13 -0.37 5.14
C VAL A 43 0.90 0.45 4.76
N LEU A 44 0.28 0.09 3.64
CA LEU A 44 -0.89 0.77 3.10
C LEU A 44 -2.12 -0.16 3.15
N THR A 45 -3.28 0.42 3.46
CA THR A 45 -4.59 -0.26 3.46
C THR A 45 -5.68 0.71 3.00
N HIS A 46 -6.94 0.30 2.99
CA HIS A 46 -8.05 1.08 2.46
C HIS A 46 -8.69 2.04 3.46
N THR A 47 -8.82 1.64 4.72
CA THR A 47 -9.64 2.36 5.69
C THR A 47 -8.88 2.73 6.95
N ASN A 48 -9.28 3.82 7.60
CA ASN A 48 -8.72 4.20 8.91
C ASN A 48 -8.98 3.12 9.97
N ALA A 49 -10.12 2.41 9.87
CA ALA A 49 -10.41 1.26 10.72
C ALA A 49 -9.41 0.11 10.49
N GLY A 50 -9.08 -0.19 9.23
CA GLY A 50 -8.04 -1.16 8.87
C GLY A 50 -6.67 -0.76 9.42
N VAL A 51 -6.29 0.51 9.32
CA VAL A 51 -5.05 1.04 9.92
C VAL A 51 -5.06 0.86 11.44
N ALA A 52 -6.16 1.20 12.12
CA ALA A 52 -6.28 1.06 13.57
C ALA A 52 -6.20 -0.41 14.00
N ALA A 53 -6.88 -1.31 13.28
CA ALA A 53 -6.84 -2.74 13.53
C ALA A 53 -5.43 -3.32 13.34
N LEU A 54 -4.73 -2.94 12.27
CA LEU A 54 -3.34 -3.33 12.03
C LEU A 54 -2.44 -2.85 13.18
N ARG A 55 -2.53 -1.58 13.57
CA ARG A 55 -1.73 -1.02 14.67
C ARG A 55 -1.96 -1.76 15.98
N GLY A 56 -3.22 -2.06 16.33
CA GLY A 56 -3.54 -2.81 17.54
C GLY A 56 -2.99 -4.24 17.53
N ARG A 57 -2.91 -4.90 16.36
CA ARG A 57 -2.26 -6.22 16.24
C ARG A 57 -0.74 -6.11 16.40
N LEU A 58 -0.13 -5.12 15.76
CA LEU A 58 1.32 -4.87 15.86
C LEU A 58 1.75 -4.54 17.29
N GLU A 59 0.95 -3.76 18.01
CA GLU A 59 1.17 -3.46 19.43
C GLU A 59 1.13 -4.74 20.29
N LYS A 60 0.11 -5.59 20.11
CA LYS A 60 0.01 -6.88 20.81
C LYS A 60 1.18 -7.82 20.49
N ALA A 61 1.70 -7.75 19.27
CA ALA A 61 2.89 -8.51 18.84
C ALA A 61 4.22 -7.87 19.29
N GLY A 62 4.20 -6.74 20.01
CA GLY A 62 5.40 -6.06 20.50
C GLY A 62 6.20 -5.33 19.43
N VAL A 63 5.62 -5.09 18.24
CA VAL A 63 6.29 -4.39 17.14
C VAL A 63 6.38 -2.89 17.46
N LYS A 64 7.60 -2.38 17.57
CA LYS A 64 7.84 -0.97 17.90
C LYS A 64 7.32 -0.04 16.79
N PRO A 65 6.69 1.11 17.10
CA PRO A 65 6.21 2.06 16.10
C PRO A 65 7.29 2.60 15.14
N ALA A 66 8.57 2.58 15.54
CA ALA A 66 9.68 2.99 14.68
C ALA A 66 9.92 2.03 13.48
N ILE A 67 9.43 0.79 13.57
CA ILE A 67 9.64 -0.26 12.56
C ILE A 67 8.72 -0.08 11.34
N TYR A 68 7.60 0.64 11.48
CA TYR A 68 6.61 0.74 10.42
C TYR A 68 5.96 2.12 10.32
N ARG A 69 5.43 2.43 9.14
CA ARG A 69 4.49 3.54 8.92
C ARG A 69 3.22 2.97 8.33
N ALA A 70 2.14 2.92 9.11
CA ALA A 70 0.84 2.44 8.66
C ALA A 70 -0.12 3.61 8.38
N THR A 71 -0.69 3.67 7.18
CA THR A 71 -1.68 4.66 6.75
C THR A 71 -2.58 4.11 5.65
N THR A 72 -3.60 4.85 5.23
CA THR A 72 -4.41 4.46 4.08
C THR A 72 -3.73 4.84 2.77
N LEU A 73 -4.09 4.18 1.66
CA LEU A 73 -3.65 4.55 0.31
C LEU A 73 -3.94 6.03 0.02
N ASP A 74 -5.16 6.49 0.32
CA ASP A 74 -5.55 7.89 0.11
C ASP A 74 -4.89 8.84 1.09
N GLY A 75 -4.70 8.44 2.35
CA GLY A 75 -3.97 9.22 3.34
C GLY A 75 -2.51 9.42 2.94
N PHE A 76 -1.89 8.40 2.35
CA PHE A 76 -0.56 8.50 1.77
C PHE A 76 -0.54 9.43 0.56
N ALA A 77 -1.48 9.30 -0.37
CA ALA A 77 -1.58 10.16 -1.56
C ALA A 77 -1.75 11.64 -1.16
N ILE A 78 -2.65 11.95 -0.23
CA ILE A 78 -2.85 13.31 0.32
C ILE A 78 -1.56 13.85 0.92
N ARG A 79 -0.89 13.05 1.76
CA ARG A 79 0.36 13.47 2.40
C ARG A 79 1.42 13.79 1.35
N LEU A 80 1.53 12.96 0.32
CA LEU A 80 2.53 13.11 -0.73
C LEU A 80 2.33 14.43 -1.50
N ILE A 81 1.12 14.67 -2.03
CA ILE A 81 0.84 15.88 -2.81
C ILE A 81 0.89 17.15 -1.94
N SER A 82 0.54 17.04 -0.65
CA SER A 82 0.64 18.14 0.30
C SER A 82 2.09 18.45 0.72
N THR A 83 2.99 17.46 0.66
CA THR A 83 4.42 17.65 0.97
C THR A 83 5.14 18.34 -0.19
N PHE A 84 4.72 18.09 -1.43
CA PHE A 84 5.32 18.66 -2.64
C PHE A 84 4.29 19.40 -3.51
N PRO A 85 3.59 20.43 -2.98
CA PRO A 85 2.42 21.01 -3.64
C PRO A 85 2.77 21.65 -4.99
N GLN A 86 3.92 22.33 -5.07
CA GLN A 86 4.42 22.94 -6.31
C GLN A 86 4.74 21.91 -7.40
N ARG A 87 5.37 20.78 -7.03
CA ARG A 87 5.69 19.70 -7.97
C ARG A 87 4.47 18.87 -8.36
N ALA A 88 3.53 18.69 -7.43
CA ALA A 88 2.28 17.99 -7.70
C ALA A 88 1.35 18.78 -8.63
N GLY A 89 1.51 20.11 -8.69
CA GLY A 89 0.80 20.98 -9.65
C GLY A 89 -0.72 20.85 -9.56
N HIS A 90 -1.26 20.68 -8.36
CA HIS A 90 -2.68 20.42 -8.13
C HIS A 90 -3.37 21.65 -7.53
N ASP A 91 -4.68 21.78 -7.75
CA ASP A 91 -5.51 22.75 -7.04
C ASP A 91 -5.62 22.33 -5.56
N PRO A 92 -5.16 23.14 -4.59
CA PRO A 92 -5.21 22.78 -3.17
C PRO A 92 -6.62 22.40 -2.68
N ARG A 93 -7.67 22.93 -3.34
CA ARG A 93 -9.07 22.67 -2.98
C ARG A 93 -9.48 21.21 -3.19
N ILE A 94 -8.75 20.41 -3.95
CA ILE A 94 -9.02 18.97 -4.04
C ILE A 94 -8.78 18.26 -2.70
N VAL A 95 -7.93 18.83 -1.84
CA VAL A 95 -7.64 18.33 -0.48
C VAL A 95 -8.43 19.12 0.56
N THR A 96 -8.43 20.45 0.48
CA THR A 96 -8.96 21.33 1.55
C THR A 96 -10.42 21.76 1.35
N GLY A 97 -11.03 21.42 0.22
CA GLY A 97 -12.45 21.68 -0.04
C GLY A 97 -13.37 20.90 0.90
N GLY A 98 -14.68 21.21 0.86
CA GLY A 98 -15.67 20.60 1.76
C GLY A 98 -15.74 19.06 1.70
N ARG A 99 -15.37 18.47 0.56
CA ARG A 99 -15.13 17.02 0.43
C ARG A 99 -13.86 16.79 -0.39
N PRO A 100 -12.91 15.95 0.07
CA PRO A 100 -11.74 15.59 -0.72
C PRO A 100 -12.14 14.94 -2.04
N ASN A 101 -11.54 15.42 -3.13
CA ASN A 101 -11.69 14.80 -4.45
C ASN A 101 -10.62 13.71 -4.61
N TYR A 102 -10.93 12.50 -4.16
CA TYR A 102 -9.98 11.38 -4.13
C TYR A 102 -9.47 10.98 -5.51
N GLU A 103 -10.28 11.09 -6.56
CA GLU A 103 -9.82 10.80 -7.94
C GLU A 103 -8.72 11.77 -8.35
N ALA A 104 -8.96 13.09 -8.19
CA ALA A 104 -7.97 14.11 -8.50
C ALA A 104 -6.71 14.01 -7.63
N ILE A 105 -6.85 13.63 -6.36
CA ILE A 105 -5.74 13.41 -5.42
C ILE A 105 -4.86 12.25 -5.91
N ARG A 106 -5.47 11.10 -6.24
CA ARG A 106 -4.74 9.90 -6.72
C ARG A 106 -4.03 10.20 -8.04
N ASP A 107 -4.70 10.88 -8.97
CA ASP A 107 -4.10 11.26 -10.25
C ASP A 107 -2.93 12.25 -10.07
N ALA A 108 -3.04 13.21 -9.15
CA ALA A 108 -1.94 14.11 -8.84
C ALA A 108 -0.75 13.39 -8.22
N ALA A 109 -1.00 12.43 -7.31
CA ALA A 109 0.05 11.60 -6.73
C ALA A 109 0.76 10.75 -7.79
N ALA A 110 0.00 10.10 -8.68
CA ALA A 110 0.56 9.31 -9.78
C ALA A 110 1.42 10.16 -10.74
N ARG A 111 0.97 11.37 -11.09
CA ARG A 111 1.76 12.31 -11.90
C ARG A 111 3.07 12.72 -11.24
N LEU A 112 3.06 12.92 -9.92
CA LEU A 112 4.28 13.26 -9.18
C LEU A 112 5.31 12.12 -9.22
N PHE A 113 4.85 10.86 -9.18
CA PHE A 113 5.71 9.70 -9.39
C PHE A 113 6.25 9.63 -10.81
N ALA A 114 5.38 9.76 -11.82
CA ALA A 114 5.77 9.70 -13.22
C ALA A 114 6.82 10.76 -13.60
N ALA A 115 6.84 11.90 -12.91
CA ALA A 115 7.83 12.97 -13.09
C ALA A 115 9.21 12.65 -12.47
N GLY A 116 9.37 11.52 -11.78
CA GLY A 116 10.63 11.04 -11.23
C GLY A 116 11.10 11.74 -9.95
N HIS A 117 10.31 12.66 -9.39
CA HIS A 117 10.78 13.58 -8.35
C HIS A 117 10.84 13.01 -6.93
N VAL A 118 10.32 11.80 -6.72
CA VAL A 118 10.07 11.25 -5.38
C VAL A 118 10.66 9.86 -5.14
N HIS A 119 11.25 9.23 -6.16
CA HIS A 119 11.83 7.88 -6.04
C HIS A 119 12.92 7.81 -4.97
N ASP A 120 13.92 8.70 -5.05
CA ASP A 120 15.05 8.72 -4.10
C ASP A 120 14.59 8.99 -2.67
N ILE A 121 13.60 9.88 -2.53
CA ILE A 121 13.03 10.23 -1.22
C ILE A 121 12.34 9.02 -0.60
N LEU A 122 11.60 8.23 -1.39
CA LEU A 122 10.98 7.00 -0.90
C LEU A 122 12.02 5.95 -0.51
N ALA A 123 13.00 5.70 -1.38
CA ALA A 123 14.05 4.71 -1.12
C ALA A 123 14.91 5.10 0.11
N ALA A 124 15.07 6.40 0.37
CA ALA A 124 15.71 6.90 1.57
C ALA A 124 14.82 6.83 2.83
N SER A 125 13.49 6.96 2.67
CA SER A 125 12.55 7.03 3.79
C SER A 125 12.06 5.66 4.27
N TYR A 126 12.00 4.68 3.37
CA TYR A 126 11.38 3.38 3.63
C TYR A 126 12.29 2.26 3.16
N GLU A 127 12.21 1.12 3.85
CA GLU A 127 12.88 -0.09 3.40
C GLU A 127 12.08 -0.76 2.27
N ARG A 128 10.77 -0.92 2.48
CA ARG A 128 9.86 -1.72 1.65
C ARG A 128 8.44 -1.19 1.73
N LEU A 129 7.58 -1.68 0.83
CA LEU A 129 6.15 -1.46 0.83
C LEU A 129 5.38 -2.77 1.02
N PHE A 130 4.40 -2.75 1.93
CA PHE A 130 3.34 -3.74 2.03
C PHE A 130 1.98 -3.09 1.77
N VAL A 131 1.11 -3.77 1.03
CA VAL A 131 -0.28 -3.33 0.81
C VAL A 131 -1.23 -4.46 1.17
N ASP A 132 -2.14 -4.19 2.11
CA ASP A 132 -3.15 -5.16 2.58
C ASP A 132 -4.49 -4.94 1.86
N GLU A 133 -5.31 -5.99 1.79
CA GLU A 133 -6.63 -6.01 1.16
C GLU A 133 -6.63 -5.55 -0.32
N TYR A 134 -5.63 -6.00 -1.09
CA TYR A 134 -5.39 -5.50 -2.45
C TYR A 134 -6.53 -5.73 -3.43
N GLN A 135 -7.41 -6.71 -3.17
CA GLN A 135 -8.58 -6.96 -4.02
C GLN A 135 -9.53 -5.75 -4.12
N ASP A 136 -9.46 -4.84 -3.15
CA ASP A 136 -10.33 -3.68 -3.07
C ASP A 136 -9.68 -2.40 -3.66
N CYS A 137 -8.51 -2.54 -4.29
CA CYS A 137 -7.83 -1.45 -5.00
C CYS A 137 -8.60 -1.01 -6.25
N SER A 138 -8.96 0.29 -6.28
CA SER A 138 -9.38 0.92 -7.53
C SER A 138 -8.23 0.96 -8.54
N ILE A 139 -8.54 1.15 -9.82
CA ILE A 139 -7.51 1.24 -10.86
C ILE A 139 -6.51 2.38 -10.58
N ARG A 140 -6.97 3.51 -10.00
CA ARG A 140 -6.09 4.62 -9.60
C ARG A 140 -5.21 4.27 -8.41
N GLN A 141 -5.74 3.52 -7.43
CA GLN A 141 -4.95 3.03 -6.30
C GLN A 141 -3.91 1.99 -6.76
N HIS A 142 -4.31 1.08 -7.66
CA HIS A 142 -3.38 0.15 -8.30
C HIS A 142 -2.27 0.92 -9.02
N ALA A 143 -2.60 1.90 -9.86
CA ALA A 143 -1.62 2.73 -10.55
C ALA A 143 -0.64 3.40 -9.56
N LEU A 144 -1.14 4.00 -8.47
CA LEU A 144 -0.30 4.57 -7.42
C LEU A 144 0.67 3.53 -6.83
N VAL A 145 0.19 2.33 -6.51
CA VAL A 145 1.03 1.26 -5.95
C VAL A 145 2.04 0.74 -6.97
N THR A 146 1.71 0.65 -8.26
CA THR A 146 2.68 0.25 -9.29
C THR A 146 3.85 1.25 -9.40
N TRP A 147 3.58 2.55 -9.26
CA TRP A 147 4.63 3.58 -9.19
C TRP A 147 5.49 3.46 -7.95
N LEU A 148 4.86 3.21 -6.79
CA LEU A 148 5.60 2.96 -5.54
C LEU A 148 6.54 1.74 -5.66
N ALA A 149 6.06 0.68 -6.31
CA ALA A 149 6.80 -0.56 -6.51
C ALA A 149 8.00 -0.43 -7.45
N GLN A 150 8.11 0.67 -8.20
CA GLN A 150 9.34 0.98 -8.94
C GLN A 150 10.44 1.54 -8.04
N SER A 151 10.10 2.04 -6.84
CA SER A 151 11.05 2.65 -5.89
C SER A 151 11.37 1.75 -4.71
N LEU A 152 10.46 0.85 -4.36
CA LEU A 152 10.53 0.03 -3.15
C LEU A 152 10.22 -1.43 -3.48
N PRO A 153 10.96 -2.39 -2.90
CA PRO A 153 10.51 -3.78 -2.88
C PRO A 153 9.10 -3.87 -2.29
N THR A 154 8.19 -4.51 -3.01
CA THR A 154 6.75 -4.43 -2.73
C THR A 154 6.11 -5.80 -2.67
N ALA A 155 5.45 -6.10 -1.55
CA ALA A 155 4.56 -7.24 -1.44
C ALA A 155 3.13 -6.76 -1.25
N ILE A 156 2.21 -7.24 -2.08
CA ILE A 156 0.78 -7.00 -1.93
C ILE A 156 0.11 -8.27 -1.40
N VAL A 157 -0.91 -8.11 -0.58
CA VAL A 157 -1.67 -9.22 0.02
C VAL A 157 -3.15 -9.00 -0.28
N GLY A 158 -3.82 -10.03 -0.79
CA GLY A 158 -5.24 -9.94 -1.11
C GLY A 158 -5.87 -11.29 -1.41
N ASP A 159 -7.18 -11.27 -1.66
CA ASP A 159 -7.96 -12.43 -2.09
C ASP A 159 -9.05 -11.98 -3.07
N PRO A 160 -9.01 -12.42 -4.35
CA PRO A 160 -9.98 -11.99 -5.36
C PRO A 160 -11.43 -12.36 -5.00
N PHE A 161 -11.64 -13.40 -4.19
CA PHE A 161 -12.97 -13.84 -3.79
C PHE A 161 -13.58 -13.00 -2.66
N GLN A 162 -12.81 -12.09 -2.07
CA GLN A 162 -13.24 -11.19 -0.98
C GLN A 162 -13.42 -9.74 -1.43
N SER A 163 -13.45 -9.46 -2.73
CA SER A 163 -13.71 -8.11 -3.22
C SER A 163 -15.10 -7.65 -2.78
N ILE A 164 -15.15 -6.57 -2.00
CA ILE A 164 -16.42 -5.98 -1.51
C ILE A 164 -16.60 -4.52 -1.95
N PHE A 165 -15.57 -3.94 -2.56
CA PHE A 165 -15.64 -2.63 -3.22
C PHE A 165 -15.88 -2.79 -4.73
N GLY A 166 -16.10 -1.68 -5.45
CA GLY A 166 -16.44 -1.68 -6.88
C GLY A 166 -17.67 -0.85 -7.25
N PHE A 167 -18.28 -0.18 -6.29
CA PHE A 167 -19.37 0.76 -6.51
C PHE A 167 -18.81 2.16 -6.82
N GLY A 168 -19.06 2.71 -8.01
CA GLY A 168 -18.69 4.08 -8.37
C GLY A 168 -18.04 4.22 -9.75
N ALA A 169 -17.54 5.42 -10.06
CA ALA A 169 -16.89 5.73 -11.34
C ALA A 169 -15.42 5.25 -11.41
N ASP A 170 -14.77 5.03 -10.26
CA ASP A 170 -13.41 4.49 -10.17
C ASP A 170 -13.48 2.98 -9.96
N ARG A 171 -13.46 2.22 -11.06
CA ARG A 171 -13.56 0.75 -11.04
C ARG A 171 -12.41 0.11 -10.27
N LEU A 172 -12.64 -1.13 -9.81
CA LEU A 172 -11.56 -1.96 -9.30
C LEU A 172 -10.56 -2.31 -10.40
N ALA A 173 -9.30 -2.49 -10.00
CA ALA A 173 -8.28 -3.09 -10.85
C ALA A 173 -8.66 -4.55 -11.12
N ASP A 174 -8.59 -4.96 -12.39
CA ASP A 174 -8.86 -6.33 -12.80
C ASP A 174 -7.78 -7.25 -12.24
N TRP A 175 -8.21 -8.28 -11.53
CA TRP A 175 -7.31 -9.14 -10.79
C TRP A 175 -6.31 -9.87 -11.69
N ASN A 176 -6.75 -10.33 -12.87
CA ASN A 176 -5.92 -11.17 -13.74
C ASN A 176 -5.08 -10.32 -14.70
N THR A 177 -5.71 -9.34 -15.33
CA THR A 177 -5.11 -8.57 -16.44
C THR A 177 -4.32 -7.36 -15.96
N GLU A 178 -4.55 -6.87 -14.74
CA GLU A 178 -3.85 -5.71 -14.19
C GLU A 178 -3.03 -6.09 -12.95
N VAL A 179 -3.68 -6.66 -11.92
CA VAL A 179 -3.02 -6.97 -10.64
C VAL A 179 -1.95 -8.05 -10.81
N ILE A 180 -2.34 -9.26 -11.23
CA ILE A 180 -1.40 -10.38 -11.42
C ILE A 180 -0.36 -10.08 -12.50
N ALA A 181 -0.76 -9.35 -13.56
CA ALA A 181 0.13 -8.98 -14.64
C ALA A 181 1.33 -8.15 -14.15
N PHE A 182 1.13 -7.27 -13.16
CA PHE A 182 2.21 -6.45 -12.59
C PHE A 182 2.85 -7.07 -11.33
N PHE A 183 2.03 -7.67 -10.45
CA PHE A 183 2.45 -8.33 -9.22
C PHE A 183 2.23 -9.85 -9.37
N PRO A 184 3.22 -10.60 -9.90
CA PRO A 184 3.08 -12.04 -10.06
C PRO A 184 2.87 -12.71 -8.70
N VAL A 185 2.07 -13.77 -8.69
CA VAL A 185 1.83 -14.58 -7.48
C VAL A 185 3.17 -15.11 -6.98
N SER A 186 3.47 -14.83 -5.72
CA SER A 186 4.68 -15.20 -5.02
C SER A 186 4.31 -16.15 -3.90
N GLY A 187 4.30 -17.44 -4.21
CA GLY A 187 3.96 -18.52 -3.30
C GLY A 187 2.96 -19.50 -3.85
#